data_AF-A0A1M7TTP2-F1
#
_entry.id   AF-A0A1M7TTP2-F1
#
_cell.length_a   1.000
_cell.length_b   1.000
_cell.length_c   1.000
_cell.angle_alpha   90.00
_cell.angle_beta   90.00
_cell.angle_gamma   90.00
#
_symmetry.space_group_name_H-M   'P 1'
#
loop_
_entity.id
_entity.type
_entity.pdbx_description
1 polymer ?
#
loop_
_entity_poly.entity_id
_entity_poly.type
_entity_poly.pdbx_seq_one_letter_code
_entity_poly.pdbx_strand_id
1 'polypeptide(L)'
;MDEPEEWTRFLRQWSAEWLAVPESEHRPPPWPPRVAASGWLGYEPASEESIAAAEERLGVRLPPSYRAFLAVSDGWRAFSPFIWELLPSARVGWFREVSPAWLEAWDADKFVPRETGLWQRTLEEEGIDPEDLPDWDEDDFYDDGAEEWSPDAPPRLMARALQVSGDGDSAVLLLDPSDVGPDGEWAGYFLANWAAGTHGRHASFAELVRAEYATFRRLIHGDESPGA
;
A
#
# COMPACT_ATOMS: atom_id res chain seq x y z
N MET A 1 14.42 -0.76 8.20
CA MET A 1 14.61 -2.15 7.72
C MET A 1 15.42 -1.95 6.48
N ASP A 2 16.72 -1.79 6.66
CA ASP A 2 17.54 -1.09 5.67
C ASP A 2 18.58 -2.04 5.07
N GLU A 3 18.73 -3.22 5.68
CA GLU A 3 19.67 -4.26 5.28
C GLU A 3 18.94 -5.47 4.65
N PRO A 4 19.48 -6.07 3.57
CA PRO A 4 18.88 -7.24 2.90
C PRO A 4 18.65 -8.45 3.81
N GLU A 5 19.47 -8.67 4.84
CA GLU A 5 19.31 -9.79 5.77
C GLU A 5 18.07 -9.62 6.67
N GLU A 6 17.76 -8.39 7.08
CA GLU A 6 16.55 -8.11 7.85
C GLU A 6 15.31 -8.38 7.01
N TRP A 7 15.31 -7.88 5.77
CA TRP A 7 14.26 -8.14 4.78
C TRP A 7 14.07 -9.64 4.53
N THR A 8 15.16 -10.37 4.32
CA THR A 8 15.10 -11.83 4.10
C THR A 8 14.42 -12.56 5.26
N ARG A 9 14.77 -12.22 6.50
CA ARG A 9 14.16 -12.83 7.69
C ARG A 9 12.66 -12.49 7.77
N PHE A 10 12.33 -11.21 7.64
CA PHE A 10 10.97 -10.69 7.74
C PHE A 10 10.05 -11.32 6.68
N LEU A 11 10.48 -11.30 5.42
CA LEU A 11 9.70 -11.83 4.30
C LEU A 11 9.53 -13.36 4.36
N ARG A 12 10.50 -14.09 4.92
CA ARG A 12 10.36 -15.53 5.15
C ARG A 12 9.31 -15.83 6.21
N GLN A 13 9.28 -15.04 7.29
CA GLN A 13 8.24 -15.15 8.30
C GLN A 13 6.86 -14.88 7.68
N TRP A 14 6.72 -13.76 6.97
CA TRP A 14 5.44 -13.40 6.35
C TRP A 14 4.98 -14.44 5.31
N SER A 15 5.90 -15.00 4.52
CA SER A 15 5.58 -16.12 3.61
C SER A 15 5.02 -17.32 4.36
N ALA A 16 5.63 -17.70 5.48
CA ALA A 16 5.17 -18.84 6.27
C ALA A 16 3.78 -18.59 6.88
N GLU A 17 3.51 -17.37 7.35
CA GLU A 17 2.21 -16.99 7.92
C GLU A 17 1.12 -17.03 6.85
N TRP A 18 1.33 -16.43 5.68
CA TRP A 18 0.40 -16.50 4.55
C TRP A 18 0.12 -17.94 4.07
N LEU A 19 1.16 -18.79 4.03
CA LEU A 19 1.02 -20.18 3.62
C LEU A 19 0.26 -21.04 4.64
N ALA A 20 0.23 -20.62 5.91
CA ALA A 20 -0.52 -21.26 6.98
C ALA A 20 -2.02 -20.87 6.98
N VAL A 21 -2.40 -19.77 6.32
CA VAL A 21 -3.79 -19.33 6.22
C VAL A 21 -4.60 -20.38 5.45
N PRO A 22 -5.69 -20.95 6.03
CA PRO A 22 -6.56 -21.86 5.32
C PRO A 22 -7.15 -21.22 4.05
N GLU A 23 -7.57 -22.04 3.10
CA GLU A 23 -8.31 -21.52 1.95
C GLU A 23 -9.62 -20.90 2.44
N SER A 24 -9.78 -19.60 2.19
CA SER A 24 -10.91 -18.77 2.62
C SER A 24 -11.15 -17.67 1.59
N GLU A 25 -12.29 -16.98 1.69
CA GLU A 25 -12.63 -15.85 0.80
C GLU A 25 -11.58 -14.71 0.84
N HIS A 26 -10.85 -14.57 1.95
CA HIS A 26 -9.83 -13.54 2.14
C HIS A 26 -8.42 -13.98 1.71
N ARG A 27 -8.25 -15.24 1.27
CA ARG A 27 -6.97 -15.75 0.78
C ARG A 27 -6.88 -15.52 -0.74
N PRO A 28 -5.79 -14.92 -1.24
CA PRO A 28 -5.57 -14.80 -2.66
C PRO A 28 -5.54 -16.17 -3.37
N PRO A 29 -5.80 -16.22 -4.69
CA PRO A 29 -5.96 -17.46 -5.46
C PRO A 29 -4.82 -18.47 -5.28
N PRO A 30 -5.03 -19.76 -5.61
CA PRO A 30 -4.13 -20.84 -5.24
C PRO A 30 -2.69 -20.56 -5.64
N TRP A 31 -1.79 -20.80 -4.69
CA TRP A 31 -0.37 -20.50 -4.86
C TRP A 31 0.22 -21.25 -6.06
N PRO A 32 1.04 -20.57 -6.90
CA PRO A 32 1.79 -21.27 -7.94
C PRO A 32 2.58 -22.44 -7.35
N PRO A 33 2.73 -23.58 -8.04
CA PRO A 33 3.43 -24.75 -7.51
C PRO A 33 4.83 -24.45 -6.95
N ARG A 34 5.53 -23.47 -7.55
CA ARG A 34 6.84 -23.00 -7.09
C ARG A 34 6.81 -22.42 -5.67
N VAL A 35 5.74 -21.71 -5.31
CA VAL A 35 5.57 -21.09 -3.98
C VAL A 35 5.32 -22.18 -2.94
N ALA A 36 4.46 -23.15 -3.25
CA ALA A 36 4.22 -24.30 -2.39
C ALA A 36 5.50 -25.14 -2.15
N ALA A 37 6.36 -25.24 -3.16
CA ALA A 37 7.63 -25.97 -3.07
C ALA A 37 8.72 -25.20 -2.29
N SER A 38 8.81 -23.87 -2.47
CA SER A 38 9.88 -23.05 -1.87
C SER A 38 9.52 -22.48 -0.50
N GLY A 39 8.23 -22.37 -0.19
CA GLY A 39 7.75 -21.62 0.97
C GLY A 39 8.01 -20.11 0.87
N TRP A 40 8.19 -19.57 -0.35
CA TRP A 40 8.57 -18.18 -0.61
C TRP A 40 7.56 -17.50 -1.53
N LEU A 41 6.94 -16.41 -1.07
CA LEU A 41 5.99 -15.61 -1.86
C LEU A 41 6.67 -14.61 -2.79
N GLY A 42 7.88 -14.20 -2.45
CA GLY A 42 8.66 -13.25 -3.22
C GLY A 42 9.00 -13.73 -4.63
N TYR A 43 9.44 -12.79 -5.45
CA TYR A 43 10.04 -13.06 -6.75
C TYR A 43 11.55 -13.32 -6.58
N GLU A 44 12.23 -13.55 -7.69
CA GLU A 44 13.69 -13.59 -7.67
C GLU A 44 14.23 -12.21 -7.25
N PRO A 45 15.36 -12.15 -6.54
CA PRO A 45 16.02 -10.89 -6.21
C PRO A 45 16.31 -10.03 -7.44
N ALA A 46 16.12 -8.71 -7.34
CA ALA A 46 16.54 -7.78 -8.36
C ALA A 46 18.07 -7.68 -8.37
N SER A 47 18.67 -7.73 -9.55
CA SER A 47 20.09 -7.42 -9.69
C SER A 47 20.33 -5.92 -9.52
N GLU A 48 21.53 -5.52 -9.13
CA GLU A 48 21.92 -4.10 -9.08
C GLU A 48 21.76 -3.42 -10.46
N GLU A 49 21.97 -4.15 -11.55
CA GLU A 49 21.72 -3.66 -12.92
C GLU A 49 20.24 -3.39 -13.16
N SER A 50 19.35 -4.28 -12.72
CA SER A 50 17.90 -4.11 -12.84
C SER A 50 17.40 -2.91 -12.03
N ILE A 51 17.89 -2.74 -10.80
CA ILE A 51 17.55 -1.59 -9.96
C ILE A 51 18.08 -0.29 -10.59
N ALA A 52 19.34 -0.27 -11.05
CA ALA A 52 19.92 0.89 -11.72
C ALA A 52 19.16 1.26 -13.02
N ALA A 53 18.72 0.27 -13.80
CA ALA A 53 17.90 0.50 -14.98
C ALA A 53 16.52 1.08 -14.64
N ALA A 54 15.91 0.65 -13.53
CA ALA A 54 14.67 1.25 -13.03
C ALA A 54 14.88 2.71 -12.61
N GLU A 55 15.96 3.01 -11.89
CA GLU A 55 16.32 4.38 -11.51
C GLU A 55 16.60 5.29 -12.70
N GLU A 56 17.35 4.81 -13.70
CA GLU A 56 17.61 5.55 -14.93
C GLU A 56 16.32 5.87 -15.67
N ARG A 57 15.42 4.89 -15.78
CA ARG A 57 14.11 5.05 -16.41
C ARG A 57 13.22 6.04 -15.67
N LEU A 58 13.26 6.05 -14.33
CA LEU A 58 12.46 6.93 -13.50
C LEU A 58 13.10 8.32 -13.33
N GLY A 59 14.41 8.47 -13.58
CA GLY A 59 15.17 9.71 -13.42
C GLY A 59 15.47 10.07 -11.96
N VAL A 60 15.42 9.09 -11.05
CA VAL A 60 15.53 9.28 -9.59
C VAL A 60 16.28 8.10 -8.97
N ARG A 61 16.90 8.32 -7.80
CA ARG A 61 17.43 7.23 -6.97
C ARG A 61 16.33 6.74 -6.03
N LEU A 62 16.08 5.44 -6.02
CA LEU A 62 15.04 4.84 -5.17
C LEU A 62 15.45 4.91 -3.68
N PRO A 63 14.46 5.00 -2.76
CA PRO A 63 14.75 5.10 -1.34
C PRO A 63 15.48 3.84 -0.81
N PRO A 64 16.40 3.99 0.16
CA PRO A 64 17.28 2.89 0.59
C PRO A 64 16.55 1.59 0.96
N SER A 65 15.49 1.66 1.74
CA SER A 65 14.72 0.51 2.20
C SER A 65 14.00 -0.20 1.07
N TYR A 66 13.54 0.54 0.04
CA TYR A 66 12.94 -0.05 -1.15
C TYR A 66 14.00 -0.74 -2.04
N ARG A 67 15.20 -0.16 -2.18
CA ARG A 67 16.32 -0.85 -2.85
C ARG A 67 16.71 -2.13 -2.12
N ALA A 68 16.82 -2.09 -0.80
CA ALA A 68 17.17 -3.24 0.03
C ALA A 68 16.10 -4.35 -0.10
N PHE A 69 14.82 -3.99 -0.14
CA PHE A 69 13.74 -4.91 -0.43
C PHE A 69 13.87 -5.54 -1.83
N LEU A 70 14.09 -4.74 -2.88
CA LEU A 70 14.23 -5.23 -4.25
C LEU A 70 15.42 -6.20 -4.39
N ALA A 71 16.52 -5.94 -3.68
CA ALA A 71 17.68 -6.82 -3.62
C ALA A 71 17.41 -8.18 -2.95
N VAL A 72 16.27 -8.34 -2.27
CA VAL A 72 15.79 -9.62 -1.70
C VAL A 72 14.66 -10.20 -2.55
N SER A 73 13.79 -9.36 -3.12
CA SER A 73 12.64 -9.78 -3.89
C SER A 73 12.22 -8.69 -4.89
N ASP A 74 12.33 -8.97 -6.19
CA ASP A 74 11.90 -8.06 -7.27
C ASP A 74 10.37 -8.09 -7.45
N GLY A 75 9.66 -7.56 -6.46
CA GLY A 75 8.21 -7.66 -6.32
C GLY A 75 7.79 -8.70 -5.28
N TRP A 76 6.50 -8.79 -4.98
CA TRP A 76 5.96 -9.69 -3.93
C TRP A 76 4.52 -10.07 -4.24
N ARG A 77 4.10 -11.29 -3.85
CA ARG A 77 2.72 -11.77 -4.04
C ARG A 77 1.93 -11.67 -2.77
N ALA A 78 0.62 -11.43 -2.87
CA ALA A 78 -0.30 -11.43 -1.74
C ALA A 78 0.23 -10.52 -0.63
N PHE A 79 0.49 -9.25 -0.98
CA PHE A 79 1.15 -8.35 -0.04
C PHE A 79 0.24 -8.04 1.15
N SER A 80 -1.02 -7.71 0.91
CA SER A 80 -2.07 -7.62 1.92
C SER A 80 -3.42 -8.04 1.31
N PRO A 81 -4.50 -8.15 2.10
CA PRO A 81 -5.83 -8.43 1.56
C PRO A 81 -6.26 -7.43 0.48
N PHE A 82 -5.81 -6.17 0.60
CA PHE A 82 -6.15 -5.09 -0.33
C PHE A 82 -5.10 -4.86 -1.41
N ILE A 83 -3.83 -5.22 -1.17
CA ILE A 83 -2.73 -5.10 -2.13
C ILE A 83 -2.26 -6.49 -2.58
N TRP A 84 -2.61 -6.88 -3.79
CA TRP A 84 -2.35 -8.26 -4.24
C TRP A 84 -0.93 -8.50 -4.75
N GLU A 85 -0.22 -7.46 -5.16
CA GLU A 85 1.13 -7.58 -5.69
C GLU A 85 1.95 -6.31 -5.45
N LEU A 86 3.20 -6.47 -4.99
CA LEU A 86 4.25 -5.47 -5.22
C LEU A 86 4.89 -5.72 -6.58
N LEU A 87 4.98 -4.67 -7.38
CA LEU A 87 5.50 -4.76 -8.74
C LEU A 87 7.01 -4.97 -8.74
N PRO A 88 7.54 -5.77 -9.69
CA PRO A 88 8.96 -5.78 -10.02
C PRO A 88 9.45 -4.38 -10.41
N SER A 89 10.73 -4.10 -10.14
CA SER A 89 11.45 -2.87 -10.47
C SER A 89 11.33 -2.47 -11.94
N ALA A 90 11.20 -3.43 -12.85
CA ALA A 90 10.98 -3.17 -14.28
C ALA A 90 9.58 -2.60 -14.60
N ARG A 91 8.58 -2.81 -13.72
CA ARG A 91 7.17 -2.43 -13.94
C ARG A 91 6.70 -1.24 -13.13
N VAL A 92 7.43 -0.81 -12.09
CA VAL A 92 7.05 0.39 -11.33
C VAL A 92 7.13 1.65 -12.18
N GLY A 93 6.25 2.62 -11.93
CA GLY A 93 6.15 3.84 -12.71
C GLY A 93 5.44 4.96 -11.95
N TRP A 94 5.55 6.18 -12.47
CA TRP A 94 4.86 7.34 -11.90
C TRP A 94 3.34 7.12 -11.96
N PHE A 95 2.64 7.34 -10.85
CA PHE A 95 1.22 7.01 -10.73
C PHE A 95 0.38 7.64 -11.85
N ARG A 96 0.64 8.92 -12.17
CA ARG A 96 -0.02 9.64 -13.29
C ARG A 96 0.12 8.95 -14.66
N GLU A 97 1.15 8.14 -14.85
CA GLU A 97 1.46 7.46 -16.13
C GLU A 97 0.89 6.05 -16.15
N VAL A 98 0.92 5.35 -15.01
CA VAL A 98 0.45 3.96 -14.89
C VAL A 98 -1.03 3.83 -14.55
N SER A 99 -1.61 4.84 -13.88
CA SER A 99 -3.00 4.86 -13.39
C SER A 99 -3.71 6.19 -13.72
N PRO A 100 -3.70 6.66 -14.99
CA PRO A 100 -4.27 7.97 -15.35
C PRO A 100 -5.78 8.07 -15.11
N ALA A 101 -6.51 6.96 -15.24
CA ALA A 101 -7.96 6.94 -15.04
C ALA A 101 -8.37 7.31 -13.61
N TRP A 102 -7.50 7.04 -12.63
CA TRP A 102 -7.75 7.42 -11.24
C TRP A 102 -7.66 8.93 -11.04
N LEU A 103 -6.72 9.61 -11.70
CA LEU A 103 -6.63 11.08 -11.66
C LEU A 103 -7.85 11.75 -12.28
N GLU A 104 -8.40 11.16 -13.35
CA GLU A 104 -9.61 11.66 -14.02
C GLU A 104 -10.87 11.41 -13.19
N ALA A 105 -10.95 10.27 -12.50
CA ALA A 105 -12.09 9.88 -11.69
C ALA A 105 -12.04 10.43 -10.26
N TRP A 106 -10.89 10.95 -9.80
CA TRP A 106 -10.75 11.47 -8.44
C TRP A 106 -11.52 12.77 -8.28
N ASP A 107 -12.74 12.64 -7.80
CA ASP A 107 -13.59 13.76 -7.44
C ASP A 107 -13.29 14.17 -5.99
N ALA A 108 -12.39 15.15 -5.83
CA ALA A 108 -11.99 15.65 -4.51
C ALA A 108 -13.19 16.23 -3.74
N ASP A 109 -14.26 16.65 -4.42
CA ASP A 109 -15.47 17.20 -3.81
C ASP A 109 -16.36 16.10 -3.20
N LYS A 110 -16.10 14.81 -3.50
CA LYS A 110 -16.80 13.66 -2.89
C LYS A 110 -16.15 13.11 -1.62
N PHE A 111 -14.95 13.56 -1.25
CA PHE A 111 -14.17 13.04 -0.12
C PHE A 111 -13.91 14.11 0.94
N VAL A 112 -14.89 14.96 1.21
CA VAL A 112 -14.72 16.15 2.05
C VAL A 112 -15.09 15.85 3.49
N PRO A 113 -14.23 15.53 4.48
CA PRO A 113 -14.56 14.93 5.79
C PRO A 113 -15.88 15.37 6.49
N ARG A 114 -16.63 14.43 7.12
CA ARG A 114 -18.01 14.63 7.67
C ARG A 114 -18.12 15.82 8.61
N GLU A 115 -17.01 16.12 9.26
CA GLU A 115 -16.81 17.19 10.23
C GLU A 115 -16.73 18.60 9.63
N THR A 116 -16.49 18.74 8.33
CA THR A 116 -16.32 20.05 7.67
C THR A 116 -17.65 20.75 7.31
N GLY A 117 -18.79 20.11 7.61
CA GLY A 117 -20.13 20.62 7.25
C GLY A 117 -20.42 20.63 5.75
N LEU A 118 -19.46 20.21 4.92
CA LEU A 118 -19.57 20.14 3.48
C LEU A 118 -20.26 18.84 3.02
N TRP A 119 -20.12 17.71 3.74
CA TRP A 119 -20.93 16.50 3.45
C TRP A 119 -22.43 16.77 3.50
N GLN A 120 -22.88 17.45 4.55
CA GLN A 120 -24.31 17.73 4.73
C GLN A 120 -24.84 18.54 3.53
N ARG A 121 -24.02 19.48 3.06
CA ARG A 121 -24.30 20.29 1.89
C ARG A 121 -24.28 19.48 0.59
N THR A 122 -23.32 18.58 0.40
CA THR A 122 -23.26 17.70 -0.78
C THR A 122 -24.43 16.74 -0.83
N LEU A 123 -24.84 16.15 0.30
CA LEU A 123 -26.02 15.28 0.39
C LEU A 123 -27.31 16.05 0.06
N GLU A 124 -27.44 17.29 0.55
CA GLU A 124 -28.56 18.18 0.24
C GLU A 124 -28.59 18.62 -1.23
N GLU A 125 -27.43 18.90 -1.84
CA GLU A 125 -27.31 19.31 -3.24
C GLU A 125 -27.59 18.15 -4.21
N GLU A 126 -27.11 16.94 -3.90
CA GLU A 126 -27.33 15.72 -4.69
C GLU A 126 -28.66 15.01 -4.37
N GLY A 127 -29.39 15.46 -3.36
CA GLY A 127 -30.70 14.92 -2.97
C GLY A 127 -30.63 13.50 -2.39
N ILE A 128 -29.53 13.16 -1.72
CA ILE A 128 -29.28 11.84 -1.12
C ILE A 128 -29.74 11.88 0.34
N ASP A 129 -30.66 10.99 0.71
CA ASP A 129 -31.04 10.81 2.11
C ASP A 129 -29.91 10.07 2.86
N PRO A 130 -29.38 10.63 3.97
CA PRO A 130 -28.37 9.95 4.77
C PRO A 130 -28.76 8.54 5.24
N GLU A 131 -30.05 8.24 5.39
CA GLU A 131 -30.55 6.91 5.78
C GLU A 131 -30.47 5.87 4.65
N ASP A 132 -30.33 6.30 3.40
CA ASP A 132 -30.17 5.43 2.23
C ASP A 132 -28.71 5.06 1.93
N LEU A 133 -27.75 5.66 2.65
CA LEU A 133 -26.34 5.31 2.53
C LEU A 133 -26.11 3.90 3.13
N PRO A 134 -25.21 3.09 2.56
CA PRO A 134 -24.89 1.79 3.16
C PRO A 134 -24.29 2.02 4.56
N ASP A 135 -24.55 1.09 5.47
CA ASP A 135 -24.01 1.10 6.84
C ASP A 135 -22.54 0.66 6.78
N TRP A 136 -21.65 1.56 6.34
CA TRP A 136 -20.21 1.36 6.44
C TRP A 136 -19.82 1.71 7.88
N ASP A 137 -19.63 0.70 8.73
CA ASP A 137 -19.10 0.90 10.07
C ASP A 137 -17.73 1.59 9.97
N GLU A 138 -17.67 2.85 10.41
CA GLU A 138 -16.44 3.67 10.44
C GLU A 138 -15.36 3.02 11.33
N ASP A 139 -15.73 2.12 12.24
CA ASP A 139 -14.79 1.47 13.14
C ASP A 139 -13.99 0.31 12.49
N ASP A 140 -14.40 -0.22 11.33
CA ASP A 140 -13.72 -1.38 10.72
C ASP A 140 -12.42 -1.03 9.97
N PHE A 141 -12.24 0.24 9.60
CA PHE A 141 -11.13 0.71 8.75
C PHE A 141 -10.23 1.80 9.36
N TYR A 142 -10.60 2.38 10.51
CA TYR A 142 -9.93 3.58 11.06
C TYR A 142 -9.08 3.36 12.34
N ASP A 143 -8.92 2.14 12.85
CA ASP A 143 -8.12 1.91 14.06
C ASP A 143 -6.72 1.32 13.77
N ASP A 144 -5.75 2.21 13.55
CA ASP A 144 -4.39 2.16 14.15
C ASP A 144 -3.66 3.47 13.84
N GLY A 145 -3.82 4.48 14.71
CA GLY A 145 -2.81 5.53 14.86
C GLY A 145 -2.53 6.44 13.65
N ALA A 146 -3.42 6.53 12.66
CA ALA A 146 -3.38 7.55 11.61
C ALA A 146 -3.77 8.94 12.19
N GLU A 147 -3.05 9.38 13.22
CA GLU A 147 -3.02 10.77 13.62
C GLU A 147 -2.44 11.56 12.44
N GLU A 148 -3.23 12.52 11.95
CA GLU A 148 -2.87 13.51 10.94
C GLU A 148 -3.26 13.13 9.49
N TRP A 149 -4.42 13.68 9.09
CA TRP A 149 -4.75 13.95 7.69
C TRP A 149 -3.50 14.48 6.96
N SER A 150 -3.04 13.77 5.92
CA SER A 150 -1.91 14.24 5.14
C SER A 150 -2.27 15.57 4.47
N PRO A 151 -1.45 16.63 4.62
CA PRO A 151 -1.76 17.95 4.07
C PRO A 151 -1.78 18.01 2.54
N ASP A 152 -1.29 16.97 1.86
CA ASP A 152 -1.36 16.85 0.42
C ASP A 152 -2.63 16.10 0.02
N ALA A 153 -3.60 16.85 -0.51
CA ALA A 153 -4.78 16.26 -1.15
C ALA A 153 -4.35 15.19 -2.18
N PRO A 154 -5.02 14.03 -2.23
CA PRO A 154 -4.65 12.90 -3.08
C PRO A 154 -4.27 13.25 -4.53
N PRO A 155 -4.91 14.22 -5.22
CA PRO A 155 -4.49 14.62 -6.57
C PRO A 155 -3.04 15.09 -6.68
N ARG A 156 -2.49 15.78 -5.67
CA ARG A 156 -1.09 16.26 -5.68
C ARG A 156 -0.11 15.12 -5.48
N LEU A 157 -0.44 14.20 -4.57
CA LEU A 157 0.33 12.97 -4.36
C LEU A 157 0.34 12.12 -5.64
N MET A 158 -0.84 11.83 -6.20
CA MET A 158 -0.99 11.05 -7.44
C MET A 158 -0.23 11.65 -8.63
N ALA A 159 -0.10 12.97 -8.71
CA ALA A 159 0.64 13.63 -9.79
C ALA A 159 2.16 13.42 -9.75
N ARG A 160 2.72 12.97 -8.61
CA ARG A 160 4.19 12.89 -8.42
C ARG A 160 4.68 11.57 -7.82
N ALA A 161 3.81 10.80 -7.18
CA ALA A 161 4.20 9.60 -6.48
C ALA A 161 4.55 8.46 -7.44
N LEU A 162 5.49 7.63 -7.01
CA LEU A 162 5.84 6.36 -7.64
C LEU A 162 4.87 5.28 -7.16
N GLN A 163 4.18 4.59 -8.07
CA GLN A 163 3.36 3.43 -7.74
C GLN A 163 4.23 2.17 -7.70
N VAL A 164 4.27 1.51 -6.54
CA VAL A 164 5.09 0.31 -6.32
C VAL A 164 4.28 -0.98 -6.24
N SER A 165 2.96 -0.91 -6.23
CA SER A 165 2.05 -2.06 -6.25
C SER A 165 1.22 -2.16 -7.53
N GLY A 166 0.68 -3.34 -7.78
CA GLY A 166 -0.42 -3.50 -8.73
C GLY A 166 -1.70 -2.84 -8.20
N ASP A 167 -2.70 -2.73 -9.07
CA ASP A 167 -4.06 -2.41 -8.66
C ASP A 167 -4.64 -3.63 -7.92
N GLY A 168 -4.93 -3.46 -6.64
CA GLY A 168 -5.49 -4.48 -5.78
C GLY A 168 -7.01 -4.34 -5.70
N ASP A 169 -7.53 -4.26 -4.47
CA ASP A 169 -8.94 -3.99 -4.21
C ASP A 169 -9.25 -2.50 -4.33
N SER A 170 -9.05 -1.95 -5.52
CA SER A 170 -9.05 -0.51 -5.78
C SER A 170 -8.19 0.26 -4.77
N ALA A 171 -6.99 -0.27 -4.53
CA ALA A 171 -5.98 0.27 -3.65
C ALA A 171 -4.58 0.10 -4.24
N VAL A 172 -3.70 1.04 -3.95
CA VAL A 172 -2.30 1.06 -4.40
C VAL A 172 -1.37 1.56 -3.30
N LEU A 173 -0.10 1.15 -3.39
CA LEU A 173 0.98 1.69 -2.58
C LEU A 173 1.82 2.69 -3.38
N LEU A 174 2.05 3.83 -2.76
CA LEU A 174 2.73 4.98 -3.34
C LEU A 174 3.95 5.38 -2.51
N LEU A 175 5.02 5.81 -3.18
CA LEU A 175 6.19 6.46 -2.58
C LEU A 175 6.36 7.87 -3.14
N ASP A 176 6.56 8.86 -2.28
CA ASP A 176 6.63 10.28 -2.69
C ASP A 176 8.08 10.82 -2.73
N PRO A 177 8.66 11.05 -3.92
CA PRO A 177 10.00 11.62 -4.05
C PRO A 177 10.11 13.09 -3.60
N SER A 178 8.99 13.77 -3.34
CA SER A 178 8.97 15.16 -2.86
C SER A 178 8.91 15.27 -1.34
N ASP A 179 8.67 14.16 -0.65
CA ASP A 179 8.63 14.07 0.81
C ASP A 179 9.71 13.08 1.27
N VAL A 180 10.93 13.60 1.39
CA VAL A 180 12.14 12.82 1.65
C VAL A 180 12.64 13.09 3.07
N GLY A 181 12.78 12.02 3.85
CA GLY A 181 13.35 12.04 5.19
C GLY A 181 14.85 12.33 5.20
N PRO A 182 15.43 12.62 6.39
CA PRO A 182 16.86 12.92 6.53
C PRO A 182 17.79 11.73 6.18
N ASP A 183 17.26 10.52 6.16
CA ASP A 183 17.90 9.26 5.77
C ASP A 183 17.82 8.98 4.26
N GLY A 184 17.11 9.82 3.51
CA GLY A 184 16.86 9.61 2.08
C GLY A 184 15.68 8.68 1.80
N GLU A 185 14.94 8.26 2.83
CA GLU A 185 13.69 7.53 2.66
C GLU A 185 12.59 8.44 2.11
N TRP A 186 11.72 7.87 1.29
CA TRP A 186 10.56 8.58 0.79
C TRP A 186 9.34 8.20 1.63
N ALA A 187 8.47 9.17 1.87
CA ALA A 187 7.21 8.91 2.52
C ALA A 187 6.39 7.88 1.72
N GLY A 188 5.81 6.91 2.44
CA GLY A 188 4.98 5.85 1.89
C GLY A 188 3.51 6.05 2.22
N TYR A 189 2.64 5.71 1.28
CA TYR A 189 1.19 5.86 1.42
C TYR A 189 0.46 4.64 0.88
N PHE A 190 -0.58 4.22 1.60
CA PHE A 190 -1.64 3.38 1.06
C PHE A 190 -2.76 4.31 0.58
N LEU A 191 -3.13 4.20 -0.69
CA LEU A 191 -4.20 4.98 -1.31
C LEU A 191 -5.26 4.03 -1.83
N ALA A 192 -6.51 4.22 -1.41
CA ALA A 192 -7.67 3.54 -1.97
C ALA A 192 -8.70 4.54 -2.48
N ASN A 193 -9.41 4.19 -3.56
CA ASN A 193 -10.45 5.06 -4.11
C ASN A 193 -11.76 5.02 -3.32
N TRP A 194 -11.92 4.05 -2.42
CA TRP A 194 -13.08 3.95 -1.53
C TRP A 194 -12.84 4.64 -0.18
N ALA A 195 -11.60 5.03 0.12
CA ALA A 195 -11.26 5.79 1.32
C ALA A 195 -11.14 7.29 1.02
N ALA A 196 -11.41 8.14 2.01
CA ALA A 196 -11.35 9.60 1.91
C ALA A 196 -9.94 10.19 1.76
N GLY A 197 -8.98 9.41 1.29
CA GLY A 197 -7.60 9.80 1.06
C GLY A 197 -6.63 8.64 1.27
N THR A 198 -5.43 8.98 1.73
CA THR A 198 -4.42 8.00 2.13
C THR A 198 -4.68 7.51 3.54
N HIS A 199 -4.42 6.22 3.83
CA HIS A 199 -4.54 5.64 5.18
C HIS A 199 -3.35 6.03 6.08
N GLY A 200 -3.06 7.32 6.17
CA GLY A 200 -1.90 7.86 6.87
C GLY A 200 -0.62 7.91 6.03
N ARG A 201 0.36 8.65 6.58
CA ARG A 201 1.71 8.81 6.02
C ARG A 201 2.69 7.93 6.81
N HIS A 202 3.47 7.12 6.12
CA HIS A 202 4.60 6.39 6.71
C HIS A 202 5.91 7.08 6.34
N ALA A 203 6.91 7.09 7.23
CA ALA A 203 8.15 7.83 6.97
C ALA A 203 9.05 7.16 5.92
N SER A 204 8.82 5.87 5.64
CA SER A 204 9.61 5.08 4.70
C SER A 204 8.80 3.94 4.06
N PHE A 205 9.34 3.34 2.99
CA PHE A 205 8.80 2.09 2.44
C PHE A 205 8.83 0.96 3.47
N ALA A 206 9.91 0.84 4.25
CA ALA A 206 9.99 -0.15 5.32
C ALA A 206 8.88 -0.01 6.38
N GLU A 207 8.53 1.22 6.78
CA GLU A 207 7.43 1.45 7.73
C GLU A 207 6.07 1.11 7.12
N LEU A 208 5.81 1.54 5.88
CA LEU A 208 4.60 1.18 5.15
C LEU A 208 4.42 -0.35 5.09
N VAL A 209 5.50 -1.08 4.80
CA VAL A 209 5.46 -2.54 4.72
C VAL A 209 5.20 -3.19 6.08
N ARG A 210 5.72 -2.62 7.18
CA ARG A 210 5.42 -3.12 8.53
C ARG A 210 3.98 -2.85 8.92
N ALA A 211 3.41 -1.69 8.55
CA ALA A 211 2.02 -1.37 8.78
C ALA A 211 1.10 -2.36 8.06
N GLU A 212 1.37 -2.63 6.78
CA GLU A 212 0.60 -3.62 6.00
C GLU A 212 0.73 -5.04 6.56
N TYR A 213 1.89 -5.40 7.11
CA TYR A 213 2.06 -6.66 7.83
C TYR A 213 1.26 -6.72 9.13
N ALA A 214 1.21 -5.62 9.89
CA ALA A 214 0.38 -5.53 11.09
C ALA A 214 -1.12 -5.69 10.73
N THR A 215 -1.57 -4.99 9.69
CA THR A 215 -2.93 -5.12 9.13
C THR A 215 -3.23 -6.56 8.70
N PHE A 216 -2.31 -7.20 7.97
CA PHE A 216 -2.43 -8.62 7.61
C PHE A 216 -2.64 -9.50 8.85
N ARG A 217 -1.80 -9.34 9.88
CA ARG A 217 -1.91 -10.16 11.10
C ARG A 217 -3.22 -9.91 11.84
N ARG A 218 -3.67 -8.65 11.94
CA ARG A 218 -4.96 -8.28 12.56
C ARG A 218 -6.14 -8.97 11.85
N LEU A 219 -6.19 -8.87 10.52
CA LEU A 219 -7.31 -9.39 9.74
C LEU A 219 -7.33 -10.91 9.64
N ILE A 220 -6.15 -11.55 9.62
CA ILE A 220 -6.03 -12.99 9.39
C ILE A 220 -6.00 -13.80 10.70
N HIS A 221 -5.41 -13.26 11.76
CA HIS A 221 -5.32 -13.94 13.05
C HIS A 221 -6.33 -13.40 14.08
N GLY A 222 -7.03 -12.29 13.79
CA GLY A 222 -7.79 -11.54 14.78
C GLY A 222 -6.87 -10.81 15.76
N ASP A 223 -7.44 -9.93 16.59
CA ASP A 223 -6.72 -9.30 17.70
C ASP A 223 -6.36 -10.34 18.78
N GLU A 224 -5.37 -11.18 18.51
CA GLU A 224 -4.59 -11.79 19.58
C GLU A 224 -3.65 -10.71 20.14
N SER A 225 -4.23 -9.79 20.92
CA SER A 225 -3.45 -9.00 21.88
C SER A 225 -2.54 -9.97 22.65
N PRO A 226 -1.20 -9.80 22.63
CA PRO A 226 -0.34 -10.60 23.48
C PRO A 226 -0.77 -10.30 24.92
N GLY A 227 -1.27 -11.34 25.60
CA GLY A 227 -1.98 -11.23 26.86
C GLY A 227 -1.30 -10.33 27.90
N ALA A 228 -2.19 -9.65 28.64
CA ALA A 228 -1.93 -8.91 29.87
C ALA A 228 -1.07 -9.65 30.90
#